data_AF-A0A3D2GPA4-F1
#
_entry.id   AF-A0A3D2GPA4-F1
#
_cell.length_a   1.000
_cell.length_b   1.000
_cell.length_c   1.000
_cell.angle_alpha   90.00
_cell.angle_beta   90.00
_cell.angle_gamma   90.00
#
_symmetry.space_group_name_H-M   'P 1'
#
loop_
_entity.id
_entity.type
_entity.pdbx_description
1 polymer ?
#
loop_
_entity_poly.entity_id
_entity_poly.type
_entity_poly.pdbx_seq_one_letter_code
_entity_poly.pdbx_strand_id
1 'polypeptide(L)'
;TTTELNLADFFRANGMSFEPVVIEAQSEVVAAYFSGRCDVYTTDASGLAATRANEAPNPADHVILPELISKEPLGPSVRRGDDDLFQISK
;
A
#
# COMPACT_ATOMS: atom_id res chain seq x y z
N THR A 1 8.30 0.47 1.28
CA THR A 1 7.47 0.46 0.05
C THR A 1 7.57 1.82 -0.63
N THR A 2 7.28 1.89 -1.93
CA THR A 2 7.34 3.10 -2.77
C THR A 2 5.96 3.70 -3.05
N THR A 3 4.95 3.39 -2.24
CA THR A 3 3.55 3.77 -2.44
C THR A 3 3.32 5.24 -2.79
N GLU A 4 3.85 6.18 -1.99
CA GLU A 4 3.61 7.62 -2.19
C GLU A 4 4.15 8.11 -3.54
N LEU A 5 5.36 7.69 -3.90
CA LEU A 5 5.99 8.04 -5.17
C LEU A 5 5.18 7.50 -6.35
N ASN A 6 4.75 6.23 -6.27
CA ASN A 6 3.96 5.58 -7.31
C ASN A 6 2.57 6.24 -7.47
N LEU A 7 1.94 6.64 -6.36
CA LEU A 7 0.66 7.35 -6.36
C LEU A 7 0.80 8.71 -7.04
N ALA A 8 1.81 9.50 -6.66
CA ALA A 8 2.05 10.82 -7.24
C ALA A 8 2.32 10.73 -8.75
N ASP A 9 3.10 9.74 -9.19
CA ASP A 9 3.38 9.50 -10.60
C ASP A 9 2.13 9.09 -11.37
N PHE A 10 1.29 8.21 -10.81
CA PHE A 10 0.03 7.78 -11.43
C PHE A 10 -0.93 8.95 -11.63
N PHE A 11 -1.16 9.77 -10.60
CA PHE A 11 -2.07 10.92 -10.70
C PHE A 11 -1.57 11.97 -11.69
N ARG A 12 -0.26 12.28 -11.65
CA ARG A 12 0.36 13.20 -12.62
C ARG A 12 0.22 12.70 -14.05
N ALA A 13 0.50 11.43 -14.31
CA ALA A 13 0.43 10.85 -15.66
C ALA A 13 -0.99 10.85 -16.26
N ASN A 14 -2.02 10.83 -15.40
CA ASN A 14 -3.42 10.80 -15.81
C ASN A 14 -4.11 12.18 -15.71
N GLY A 15 -3.38 13.25 -15.39
CA GLY A 15 -3.96 14.59 -15.23
C GLY A 15 -4.99 14.69 -14.10
N MET A 16 -4.86 13.83 -13.07
CA MET A 16 -5.75 13.80 -11.91
C MET A 16 -5.14 14.57 -10.74
N SER A 17 -5.99 15.16 -9.91
CA SER A 17 -5.61 15.79 -8.64
C SER A 17 -5.91 14.87 -7.46
N PHE A 18 -5.06 14.90 -6.42
CA PHE A 18 -5.30 14.25 -5.14
C PHE A 18 -4.71 15.09 -4.01
N GLU A 19 -5.22 14.87 -2.79
CA GLU A 19 -4.68 15.41 -1.57
C GLU A 19 -4.02 14.25 -0.77
N PRO A 20 -2.69 14.18 -0.65
CA PRO A 20 -2.04 13.12 0.09
C PRO A 20 -2.25 13.29 1.60
N VAL A 21 -2.71 12.23 2.26
CA VAL A 21 -2.69 12.09 3.72
C VAL A 21 -1.63 11.05 4.08
N VAL A 22 -0.42 11.51 4.37
CA VAL A 22 0.72 10.63 4.69
C VAL A 22 0.77 10.37 6.20
N ILE A 23 0.73 9.09 6.57
CA ILE A 23 0.80 8.64 7.96
C ILE A 23 1.79 7.46 8.03
N GLU A 24 2.64 7.44 9.05
CA GLU A 24 3.69 6.42 9.18
C GLU A 24 3.15 5.06 9.67
N ALA A 25 2.24 5.07 10.65
CA ALA A 25 1.75 3.85 11.28
C ALA A 25 0.56 3.27 10.49
N GLN A 26 0.67 2.00 10.08
CA GLN A 26 -0.39 1.31 9.34
C GLN A 26 -1.74 1.33 10.07
N SER A 27 -1.75 1.10 11.39
CA SER A 27 -2.98 1.12 12.20
C SER A 27 -3.67 2.49 12.16
N GLU A 28 -2.90 3.57 12.10
CA GLU A 28 -3.45 4.94 12.00
C GLU A 28 -3.98 5.24 10.59
N VAL A 29 -3.31 4.74 9.54
CA VAL A 29 -3.80 4.84 8.15
C VAL A 29 -5.15 4.14 8.01
N VAL A 30 -5.26 2.91 8.50
CA VAL A 30 -6.49 2.10 8.44
C VAL A 30 -7.61 2.77 9.23
N ALA A 31 -7.32 3.29 10.44
CA ALA A 31 -8.29 4.04 11.23
C ALA A 31 -8.74 5.34 10.54
N ALA A 32 -7.84 6.08 9.89
CA ALA A 32 -8.18 7.27 9.12
C ALA A 32 -9.10 6.94 7.93
N TYR A 33 -8.85 5.84 7.23
CA TYR A 33 -9.73 5.38 6.15
C TYR A 33 -11.12 5.00 6.67
N PHE A 34 -11.22 4.13 7.67
CA PHE A 34 -12.52 3.66 8.17
C PHE A 34 -13.32 4.72 8.93
N SER A 35 -12.67 5.77 9.46
CA SER A 35 -13.37 6.92 10.04
C SER A 35 -13.89 7.92 8.99
N GLY A 36 -13.62 7.69 7.70
CA GLY A 36 -14.05 8.57 6.62
C GLY A 36 -13.21 9.84 6.48
N ARG A 37 -12.02 9.89 7.09
CA ARG A 37 -11.09 11.01 6.91
C ARG A 37 -10.43 10.98 5.52
N CYS A 38 -10.35 9.81 4.89
CA CYS A 38 -9.79 9.63 3.55
C CYS A 38 -10.83 8.93 2.64
N ASP A 39 -10.96 9.41 1.40
CA ASP A 39 -11.86 8.78 0.41
C ASP A 39 -11.31 7.45 -0.13
N VAL A 40 -9.98 7.37 -0.25
CA VAL A 40 -9.27 6.23 -0.85
C VAL A 40 -8.07 5.85 0.02
N TYR A 41 -7.82 4.54 0.12
CA TYR A 41 -6.64 3.96 0.74
C TYR A 41 -5.83 3.21 -0.32
N THR A 42 -4.51 3.40 -0.34
CA THR A 42 -3.61 2.73 -1.29
C THR A 42 -2.44 2.07 -0.57
N THR A 43 -2.12 0.85 -1.00
CA THR A 43 -0.97 0.03 -0.59
C THR A 43 -0.87 -1.13 -1.59
N ASP A 44 -0.04 -2.13 -1.31
CA ASP A 44 0.04 -3.36 -2.10
C ASP A 44 -1.34 -4.05 -2.19
N ALA A 45 -1.66 -4.66 -3.34
CA ALA A 45 -2.95 -5.34 -3.53
C ALA A 45 -3.23 -6.44 -2.50
N SER A 46 -2.18 -7.15 -2.06
CA SER A 46 -2.25 -8.12 -0.96
C SER A 46 -2.55 -7.45 0.39
N GLY A 47 -1.94 -6.30 0.67
CA GLY A 47 -2.23 -5.49 1.85
C GLY A 47 -3.67 -4.98 1.86
N LEU A 48 -4.16 -4.46 0.73
CA LEU A 48 -5.56 -4.05 0.57
C LEU A 48 -6.52 -5.22 0.81
N ALA A 49 -6.22 -6.40 0.26
CA ALA A 49 -7.03 -7.60 0.49
C ALA A 49 -7.04 -8.03 1.96
N ALA A 50 -5.89 -7.98 2.63
CA ALA A 50 -5.76 -8.33 4.05
C ALA A 50 -6.52 -7.35 4.95
N THR A 51 -6.35 -6.04 4.76
CA THR A 51 -7.07 -5.02 5.53
C THR A 51 -8.57 -5.13 5.30
N ARG A 52 -9.04 -5.33 4.06
CA ARG A 52 -10.47 -5.54 3.79
C ARG A 52 -11.02 -6.80 4.46
N ALA A 53 -10.26 -7.90 4.45
CA ALA A 53 -10.74 -9.18 5.00
C ALA A 53 -10.73 -9.22 6.53
N ASN A 54 -9.72 -8.61 7.16
CA ASN A 54 -9.44 -8.79 8.59
C ASN A 54 -9.78 -7.57 9.46
N GLU A 55 -9.80 -6.36 8.89
CA GLU A 55 -9.90 -5.11 9.66
C GLU A 55 -11.19 -4.33 9.35
N ALA A 56 -11.80 -4.53 8.18
CA ALA A 56 -13.04 -3.86 7.82
C ALA A 56 -14.22 -4.38 8.67
N PRO A 57 -15.03 -3.49 9.30
CA PRO A 57 -16.24 -3.90 10.01
C PRO A 57 -17.24 -4.66 9.13
N ASN A 58 -17.35 -4.24 7.87
CA ASN A 58 -18.13 -4.92 6.84
C ASN A 58 -17.35 -4.93 5.51
N PRO A 59 -16.69 -6.06 5.16
CA PRO A 59 -15.86 -6.15 3.95
C PRO A 59 -16.59 -5.83 2.64
N ALA A 60 -17.93 -6.01 2.61
CA ALA A 60 -18.74 -5.77 1.42
C ALA A 60 -18.87 -4.27 1.07
N ASP A 61 -18.62 -3.38 2.04
CA ASP A 61 -18.69 -1.93 1.83
C ASP A 61 -17.44 -1.37 1.14
N HIS A 62 -16.42 -2.21 0.92
CA HIS A 62 -15.11 -1.79 0.40
C HIS A 62 -14.74 -2.52 -0.89
N VAL A 63 -14.45 -1.75 -1.94
CA VAL A 63 -14.03 -2.25 -3.25
C VAL A 63 -12.55 -1.96 -3.48
N ILE A 64 -11.80 -2.99 -3.86
CA ILE A 64 -10.44 -2.84 -4.39
C ILE A 64 -10.58 -2.58 -5.88
N LEU A 65 -10.08 -1.44 -6.35
CA LEU A 65 -10.13 -1.05 -7.76
C LEU A 65 -9.24 -1.98 -8.63
N PRO A 66 -9.59 -2.20 -9.91
CA PRO A 66 -8.86 -3.11 -10.78
C PRO A 66 -7.48 -2.60 -11.22
N GLU A 67 -7.22 -1.30 -11.12
CA GLU A 67 -5.96 -0.69 -11.52
C GLU A 67 -4.80 -1.11 -10.61
N LEU A 68 -3.80 -1.78 -11.19
CA LEU A 68 -2.50 -2.00 -10.57
C LEU A 68 -1.51 -0.96 -11.08
N ILE A 69 -1.17 0.02 -10.24
CA ILE A 69 -0.40 1.21 -10.64
C ILE A 69 1.13 1.03 -10.49
N SER A 70 1.59 -0.03 -9.81
CA SER A 70 3.00 -0.32 -9.60
C SER A 70 3.28 -1.82 -9.50
N LYS A 71 4.57 -2.19 -9.57
CA LYS A 71 5.08 -3.54 -9.31
C LYS A 71 6.01 -3.50 -8.09
N GLU A 72 5.56 -3.99 -6.95
CA GLU A 72 6.34 -4.01 -5.70
C GLU A 72 6.67 -5.47 -5.29
N PRO A 73 7.73 -6.08 -5.85
CA PRO A 73 8.13 -7.43 -5.45
C PRO A 73 8.70 -7.40 -4.02
N LEU A 74 7.90 -7.87 -3.06
CA LEU A 74 8.30 -7.98 -1.67
C LEU A 74 9.28 -9.15 -1.52
N GLY A 75 10.50 -8.84 -1.11
CA GLY A 75 11.55 -9.81 -0.84
C GLY A 75 12.31 -9.47 0.43
N PRO A 76 12.96 -10.46 1.06
CA PRO A 76 13.85 -10.22 2.18
C PRO A 76 14.94 -9.22 1.80
N SER A 77 15.27 -8.32 2.72
CA SER A 77 16.37 -7.37 2.55
C SER A 77 17.52 -7.75 3.47
N VAL A 78 18.71 -7.90 2.90
CA VAL A 78 19.95 -8.21 3.61
C VAL A 78 21.00 -7.14 3.30
N ARG A 79 22.01 -7.00 4.16
CA ARG A 79 23.12 -6.06 3.90
C ARG A 79 23.91 -6.53 2.68
N ARG A 80 24.29 -5.58 1.81
CA ARG A 80 25.18 -5.86 0.67
C ARG A 80 26.52 -6.42 1.16
N GLY A 81 27.01 -7.47 0.51
CA GLY A 81 28.29 -8.13 0.84
C GLY A 81 28.19 -9.26 1.87
N ASP A 82 26.99 -9.54 2.39
CA ASP A 82 26.71 -10.70 3.24
C ASP A 82 26.14 -11.85 2.39
N ASP A 83 27.02 -12.47 1.60
CA ASP A 83 26.62 -13.49 0.60
C ASP A 83 26.03 -14.73 1.27
N ASP A 84 26.54 -15.11 2.44
CA ASP A 84 26.04 -16.24 3.22
C ASP A 84 24.58 -16.00 3.65
N LEU A 85 24.29 -14.81 4.20
CA LEU A 85 22.93 -14.44 4.56
C LEU A 85 22.02 -14.33 3.33
N PHE A 86 22.53 -13.81 2.21
CA PHE A 86 21.79 -13.75 0.96
C PHE A 86 21.41 -15.13 0.39
N GLN A 87 22.26 -16.15 0.59
CA GLN A 87 21.93 -17.51 0.13
C GLN A 87 20.78 -18.15 0.91
N ILE A 88 20.66 -17.85 2.21
CA ILE A 88 19.61 -18.44 3.07
C ILE A 88 18.32 -17.62 3.10
N SER A 89 18.36 -16.34 2.71
CA SER A 89 17.19 -15.45 2.70
C SER A 89 16.33 -15.57 1.43
N LYS A 90 16.42 -16.69 0.71
CA LYS A 90 15.68 -16.97 -0.53
C LYS A 90 14.33 -17.62 -0.25
#